data_AF-J9W9V7-F1
#
_entry.id   AF-J9W9V7-F1
#
_cell.length_a   1.000
_cell.length_b   1.000
_cell.length_c   1.000
_cell.angle_alpha   90.00
_cell.angle_beta   90.00
_cell.angle_gamma   90.00
#
_symmetry.space_group_name_H-M   'P 1'
#
loop_
_entity.id
_entity.type
_entity.pdbx_description
1 polymer ?
#
loop_
_entity_poly.entity_id
_entity_poly.type
_entity_poly.pdbx_seq_one_letter_code
_entity_poly.pdbx_strand_id
1 'polypeptide(L)'
;MNVVDFSHIPGAAEYRKQIEHARAEARRRYREHLTAVFDLHGSAQPGALAELALNALTDWRYIDSGNPCRCSCHPRLPESDLHDYGFDCVCARTPEQRRRAFHDWLDDINAFWRSPEGQQIKAEQQAAEAELQAWLAAQQGVTVDDHGGLVPEQWSGDVDGHSFYFRERHGEWRLELDLRPSGRFVRTLAGTDSHGVTQYHERELEVGDVIASGTIDVERYGTTPVQRAEFIIDTIRIHLARQSCTLHHDLSSDQAWLGIEIRWCPSCGTRLGTR
;
A
#
# COMPACT_ATOMS: atom_id res chain seq x y z
N MET A 1 1.11 29.86 0.50
CA MET A 1 1.02 28.46 0.05
C MET A 1 0.80 28.49 -1.46
N ASN A 2 1.85 28.28 -2.26
CA ASN A 2 1.69 28.18 -3.72
C ASN A 2 0.97 26.86 -4.01
N VAL A 3 -0.28 26.96 -4.46
CA VAL A 3 -1.02 25.83 -5.01
C VAL A 3 -0.25 25.43 -6.26
N VAL A 4 0.43 24.28 -6.21
CA VAL A 4 1.05 23.70 -7.40
C VAL A 4 -0.07 23.49 -8.41
N ASP A 5 0.00 24.22 -9.52
CA ASP A 5 -0.99 24.13 -10.59
C ASP A 5 -0.74 22.85 -11.40
N PHE A 6 -1.64 21.88 -11.25
CA PHE A 6 -1.63 20.60 -11.96
C PHE A 6 -2.31 20.69 -13.34
N SER A 7 -2.57 21.89 -13.84
CA SER A 7 -3.23 22.14 -15.13
C SER A 7 -2.50 21.55 -16.34
N HIS A 8 -1.21 21.22 -16.21
CA HIS A 8 -0.36 20.78 -17.33
C HIS A 8 -0.15 19.27 -17.48
N ILE A 9 -0.71 18.42 -16.61
CA ILE A 9 -0.59 16.96 -16.76
C ILE A 9 -1.60 16.47 -17.82
N PRO A 10 -1.18 15.71 -18.86
CA PRO A 10 -2.11 15.08 -19.79
C PRO A 10 -3.17 14.27 -19.03
N GLY A 11 -4.45 14.55 -19.27
CA GLY A 11 -5.56 13.91 -18.57
C GLY A 11 -6.01 14.57 -17.25
N ALA A 12 -5.30 15.58 -16.71
CA ALA A 12 -5.72 16.26 -15.48
C ALA A 12 -7.02 17.07 -15.63
N ALA A 13 -7.28 17.61 -16.82
CA ALA A 13 -8.56 18.26 -17.12
C ALA A 13 -9.72 17.25 -17.18
N GLU A 14 -9.48 16.08 -17.75
CA GLU A 14 -10.47 15.01 -17.85
C GLU A 14 -10.75 14.38 -16.49
N TYR A 15 -9.70 14.10 -15.71
CA TYR A 15 -9.80 13.64 -14.32
C TYR A 15 -10.56 14.63 -13.43
N ARG A 16 -10.30 15.94 -13.57
CA ARG A 16 -11.07 16.98 -12.85
C ARG A 16 -12.56 16.93 -13.22
N LYS A 17 -12.89 16.86 -14.51
CA LYS A 17 -14.27 16.72 -14.98
C LYS A 17 -14.94 15.46 -14.43
N GLN A 18 -14.24 14.32 -14.42
CA GLN A 18 -14.76 13.06 -13.88
C GLN A 18 -15.05 13.18 -12.38
N ILE A 19 -14.15 13.78 -11.60
CA ILE A 19 -14.37 14.03 -10.17
C ILE A 19 -15.55 14.98 -9.95
N GLU A 20 -15.63 16.08 -10.68
CA GLU A 20 -16.73 17.05 -10.56
C GLU A 20 -18.07 16.40 -10.89
N HIS A 21 -18.13 15.60 -11.96
CA HIS A 21 -19.31 14.83 -12.33
C HIS A 21 -19.70 13.83 -11.23
N ALA A 22 -18.75 13.00 -10.76
CA ALA A 22 -19.02 12.01 -9.72
C ALA A 22 -19.51 12.66 -8.42
N ARG A 23 -18.96 13.82 -8.06
CA ARG A 23 -19.40 14.62 -6.91
C ARG A 23 -20.82 15.16 -7.09
N ALA A 24 -21.12 15.75 -8.24
CA ALA A 24 -22.44 16.28 -8.53
C ALA A 24 -23.50 15.17 -8.50
N GLU A 25 -23.18 14.00 -9.06
CA GLU A 25 -24.05 12.84 -9.06
C GLU A 25 -24.28 12.28 -7.65
N ALA A 26 -23.21 12.08 -6.88
CA ALA A 26 -23.30 11.62 -5.49
C ALA A 26 -24.12 12.61 -4.64
N ARG A 27 -23.85 13.91 -4.79
CA ARG A 27 -24.58 14.98 -4.09
C ARG A 27 -26.07 14.94 -4.41
N ARG A 28 -26.43 14.80 -5.69
CA ARG A 28 -27.84 14.68 -6.13
C ARG A 28 -28.52 13.50 -5.45
N ARG A 29 -27.90 12.32 -5.50
CA ARG A 29 -28.44 11.07 -4.91
C ARG A 29 -28.64 11.20 -3.41
N TYR A 30 -27.67 11.73 -2.67
CA TYR A 30 -27.78 11.93 -1.23
C TYR A 30 -28.83 12.99 -0.86
N ARG A 31 -28.93 14.08 -1.62
CA ARG A 31 -29.97 15.08 -1.42
C ARG A 31 -31.36 14.50 -1.62
N GLU A 32 -31.59 13.74 -2.70
CA GLU A 32 -32.85 13.05 -2.96
C GLU A 32 -33.21 12.09 -1.82
N HIS A 33 -32.24 11.29 -1.35
CA HIS A 33 -32.41 10.39 -0.21
C HIS A 33 -32.78 11.15 1.08
N LEU A 34 -32.01 12.17 1.46
CA LEU A 34 -32.25 12.96 2.66
C LEU A 34 -33.58 13.72 2.60
N THR A 35 -33.97 14.20 1.41
CA THR A 35 -35.28 14.85 1.20
C THR A 35 -36.41 13.87 1.52
N ALA A 36 -36.34 12.64 1.02
CA ALA A 36 -37.34 11.62 1.31
C ALA A 36 -37.38 11.23 2.80
N VAL A 37 -36.21 11.11 3.45
CA VAL A 37 -36.12 10.83 4.89
C VAL A 37 -36.74 11.95 5.72
N PHE A 38 -36.41 13.21 5.42
CA PHE A 38 -36.96 14.34 6.18
C PHE A 38 -38.46 14.55 5.94
N ASP A 39 -38.96 14.23 4.74
CA ASP A 39 -40.39 14.25 4.43
C ASP A 39 -41.15 13.21 5.26
N LEU A 40 -40.62 11.98 5.33
CA LEU A 40 -41.17 10.91 6.16
C LEU A 40 -41.27 11.31 7.64
N HIS A 41 -40.33 12.11 8.14
CA HIS A 41 -40.29 12.60 9.51
C HIS A 41 -41.05 13.92 9.73
N GLY A 42 -41.82 14.38 8.74
CA GLY A 42 -42.70 15.55 8.87
C GLY A 42 -41.99 16.89 8.88
N SER A 43 -40.80 16.98 8.27
CA SER A 43 -40.12 18.27 8.08
C SER A 43 -40.94 19.19 7.18
N ALA A 44 -41.14 20.44 7.60
CA ALA A 44 -41.88 21.42 6.80
C ALA A 44 -41.17 21.82 5.49
N GLN A 45 -39.85 21.65 5.42
CA GLN A 45 -39.05 21.94 4.23
C GLN A 45 -37.98 20.85 4.02
N PRO A 46 -38.38 19.62 3.59
CA PRO A 46 -37.48 18.48 3.50
C PRO A 46 -36.28 18.72 2.58
N GLY A 47 -36.48 19.38 1.44
CA GLY A 47 -35.42 19.68 0.49
C GLY A 47 -34.39 20.71 1.00
N ALA A 48 -34.85 21.73 1.73
CA ALA A 48 -33.96 22.73 2.31
C ALA A 48 -33.14 22.13 3.46
N LEU A 49 -33.77 21.30 4.29
CA LEU A 49 -33.09 20.58 5.36
C LEU A 49 -32.08 19.55 4.82
N ALA A 50 -32.41 18.87 3.71
CA ALA A 50 -31.50 17.97 3.00
C ALA A 50 -30.24 18.69 2.49
N GLU A 51 -30.39 19.86 1.87
CA GLU A 51 -29.25 20.67 1.43
C GLU A 51 -28.41 21.16 2.60
N LEU A 52 -29.05 21.64 3.67
CA LEU A 52 -28.35 22.11 4.87
C LEU A 52 -27.54 20.98 5.53
N ALA A 53 -28.15 19.81 5.72
CA ALA A 53 -27.49 18.65 6.31
C ALA A 53 -26.33 18.17 5.43
N LEU A 54 -26.52 18.10 4.12
CA LEU A 54 -25.48 17.69 3.19
C LEU A 54 -24.30 18.67 3.19
N ASN A 55 -24.55 19.98 3.23
CA ASN A 55 -23.50 20.99 3.38
C ASN A 55 -22.76 20.86 4.71
N ALA A 56 -23.49 20.73 5.82
CA ALA A 56 -22.89 20.59 7.15
C ALA A 56 -21.97 19.37 7.26
N LEU A 57 -22.31 18.27 6.57
CA LEU A 57 -21.55 17.02 6.63
C LEU A 57 -20.41 16.95 5.61
N THR A 58 -20.49 17.66 4.48
CA THR A 58 -19.57 17.45 3.34
C THR A 58 -18.82 18.68 2.83
N ASP A 59 -19.26 19.91 3.10
CA ASP A 59 -18.57 21.13 2.64
C ASP A 59 -17.66 21.71 3.72
N TRP A 60 -16.69 20.91 4.15
CA TRP A 60 -15.67 21.34 5.11
C TRP A 60 -14.63 22.23 4.43
N ARG A 61 -14.27 23.33 5.08
CA ARG A 61 -13.31 24.31 4.56
C ARG A 61 -12.24 24.62 5.58
N TYR A 62 -11.03 24.88 5.09
CA TYR A 62 -9.94 25.37 5.92
C TYR A 62 -10.29 26.77 6.45
N ILE A 63 -10.28 26.96 7.76
CA ILE A 63 -10.68 28.24 8.37
C ILE A 63 -9.81 29.43 7.93
N ASP A 64 -8.57 29.17 7.50
CA ASP A 64 -7.61 30.19 7.11
C ASP A 64 -7.65 30.55 5.62
N SER A 65 -8.09 29.63 4.75
CA SER A 65 -8.10 29.86 3.30
C SER A 65 -9.49 29.81 2.66
N GLY A 66 -10.50 29.28 3.35
CA GLY A 66 -11.84 29.02 2.78
C GLY A 66 -11.86 27.93 1.70
N ASN A 67 -10.71 27.35 1.36
CA ASN A 67 -10.62 26.29 0.38
C ASN A 67 -11.26 24.99 0.92
N PRO A 68 -11.87 24.17 0.06
CA PRO A 68 -12.39 22.87 0.46
C PRO A 68 -11.31 22.00 1.10
N CYS A 69 -11.65 21.39 2.24
CA CYS A 69 -10.80 20.39 2.86
C CYS A 69 -10.73 19.15 1.98
N ARG A 70 -9.55 18.54 1.93
CA ARG A 70 -9.28 17.33 1.14
C ARG A 70 -9.06 16.10 2.02
N CYS A 71 -9.19 16.25 3.33
CA CYS A 71 -9.00 15.16 4.26
C CYS A 71 -10.18 14.18 4.17
N SER A 72 -9.88 12.89 4.21
CA SER A 72 -10.88 11.82 4.19
C SER A 72 -11.50 11.53 5.56
N CYS A 73 -11.14 12.32 6.58
CA CYS A 73 -11.51 12.15 7.99
C CYS A 73 -12.78 12.90 8.42
N HIS A 74 -13.46 13.60 7.51
CA HIS A 74 -14.78 14.19 7.78
C HIS A 74 -15.84 13.12 8.10
N PRO A 75 -16.92 13.49 8.81
CA PRO A 75 -17.66 12.60 9.70
C PRO A 75 -17.90 11.20 9.17
N ARG A 76 -17.17 10.24 9.74
CA ARG A 76 -17.41 8.82 9.61
C ARG A 76 -18.10 8.35 10.90
N LEU A 77 -19.41 8.11 10.84
CA LEU A 77 -20.10 7.35 11.89
C LEU A 77 -19.56 5.90 11.91
N PRO A 78 -19.66 5.17 13.02
CA PRO A 78 -18.55 4.50 13.69
C PRO A 78 -17.92 3.35 12.88
N GLU A 79 -16.88 3.70 12.11
CA GLU A 79 -15.82 2.76 11.69
C GLU A 79 -14.47 3.12 12.34
N SER A 80 -14.30 4.37 12.81
CA SER A 80 -13.15 4.82 13.59
C SER A 80 -13.45 6.13 14.35
N ASP A 81 -12.63 6.45 15.35
CA ASP A 81 -12.60 7.73 16.09
C ASP A 81 -11.55 8.71 15.52
N LEU A 82 -11.11 8.49 14.28
CA LEU A 82 -10.04 9.27 13.65
C LEU A 82 -10.36 10.77 13.64
N HIS A 83 -9.48 11.57 14.24
CA HIS A 83 -9.66 13.01 14.44
C HIS A 83 -10.97 13.39 15.12
N ASP A 84 -11.40 12.62 16.13
CA ASP A 84 -12.68 12.83 16.84
C ASP A 84 -13.84 12.92 15.82
N TYR A 85 -14.00 11.88 14.99
CA TYR A 85 -15.00 11.84 13.93
C TYR A 85 -14.91 13.03 12.95
N GLY A 86 -13.70 13.56 12.75
CA GLY A 86 -13.45 14.73 11.91
C GLY A 86 -13.69 16.09 12.57
N PHE A 87 -14.18 16.13 13.81
CA PHE A 87 -14.34 17.39 14.56
C PHE A 87 -13.00 18.00 14.96
N ASP A 88 -11.98 17.18 15.18
CA ASP A 88 -10.61 17.60 15.44
C ASP A 88 -9.74 17.63 14.15
N CYS A 89 -10.38 17.78 12.99
CA CYS A 89 -9.68 17.87 11.72
C CYS A 89 -8.81 19.13 11.64
N VAL A 90 -7.66 18.99 10.96
CA VAL A 90 -6.72 20.08 10.66
C VAL A 90 -7.35 21.30 9.98
N CYS A 91 -8.47 21.14 9.27
CA CYS A 91 -9.14 22.25 8.60
C CYS A 91 -9.83 23.22 9.57
N ALA A 92 -10.21 22.76 10.76
CA ALA A 92 -10.84 23.57 11.80
C ALA A 92 -9.83 24.34 12.67
N ARG A 93 -8.53 24.16 12.42
CA ARG A 93 -7.44 24.71 13.23
C ARG A 93 -6.72 25.86 12.53
N THR A 94 -6.34 26.89 13.30
CA THR A 94 -5.51 28.00 12.81
C THR A 94 -4.10 27.51 12.50
N PRO A 95 -3.31 28.22 11.68
CA PRO A 95 -1.92 27.86 11.44
C PRO A 95 -1.09 27.65 12.72
N GLU A 96 -1.31 28.44 13.77
CA GLU A 96 -0.65 28.32 15.07
C GLU A 96 -1.09 27.05 15.80
N GLN A 97 -2.39 26.75 15.81
CA GLN A 97 -2.94 25.54 16.41
C GLN A 97 -2.44 24.28 15.70
N ARG A 98 -2.34 24.32 14.36
CA ARG A 98 -1.77 23.22 13.57
C ARG A 98 -0.31 22.97 13.92
N ARG A 99 0.49 24.03 14.05
CA ARG A 99 1.91 23.92 14.46
C ARG A 99 2.05 23.35 15.86
N ARG A 100 1.27 23.83 16.83
CA ARG A 100 1.28 23.28 18.20
C ARG A 100 0.90 21.81 18.22
N ALA A 101 -0.25 21.46 17.65
CA ALA A 101 -0.70 20.07 17.65
C ALA A 101 0.26 19.11 16.92
N PHE A 102 0.97 19.60 15.90
CA PHE A 102 2.04 18.82 15.27
C PHE A 102 3.24 18.61 16.20
N HIS A 103 3.66 19.64 16.94
CA HIS A 103 4.71 19.48 17.95
C HIS A 103 4.28 18.58 19.10
N ASP A 104 3.06 18.75 19.63
CA ASP A 104 2.52 17.91 20.69
C ASP A 104 2.48 16.43 20.23
N TRP A 105 2.00 16.18 19.01
CA TRP A 105 2.02 14.84 18.41
C TRP A 105 3.44 14.27 18.24
N LEU A 106 4.40 15.08 17.81
CA LEU A 106 5.80 14.66 17.73
C LEU A 106 6.37 14.32 19.11
N ASP A 107 6.06 15.13 20.12
CA ASP A 107 6.50 14.92 21.49
C ASP A 107 5.88 13.65 22.09
N ASP A 108 4.59 13.40 21.84
CA ASP A 108 3.90 12.17 22.25
C ASP A 108 4.51 10.93 21.59
N ILE A 109 4.79 10.98 20.28
CA ILE A 109 5.49 9.91 19.57
C ILE A 109 6.89 9.67 20.16
N ASN A 110 7.63 10.75 20.41
CA ASN A 110 8.97 10.65 21.00
C ASN A 110 8.91 10.08 22.43
N ALA A 111 7.90 10.46 23.22
CA ALA A 111 7.68 9.93 24.55
C ALA A 111 7.31 8.45 24.51
N PHE A 112 6.39 8.05 23.62
CA PHE A 112 6.04 6.65 23.39
C PHE A 112 7.28 5.83 23.03
N TRP A 113 8.08 6.26 22.06
CA TRP A 113 9.28 5.55 21.64
C TRP A 113 10.42 5.55 22.66
N ARG A 114 10.35 6.38 23.72
CA ARG A 114 11.25 6.35 24.88
C ARG A 114 10.69 5.53 26.04
N SER A 115 9.39 5.22 26.03
CA SER A 115 8.75 4.41 27.06
C SER A 115 9.27 2.96 27.03
N PRO A 116 9.10 2.19 28.12
CA PRO A 116 9.48 0.78 28.15
C PRO A 116 8.84 -0.04 27.01
N GLU A 117 7.56 0.21 26.70
CA GLU A 117 6.84 -0.45 25.61
C GLU A 117 7.46 -0.12 24.25
N GLY A 118 7.71 1.16 23.96
CA GLY A 118 8.35 1.57 22.72
C GLY A 118 9.78 1.05 22.56
N GLN A 119 10.52 0.92 23.67
CA GLN A 119 11.87 0.32 23.67
C GLN A 119 11.82 -1.20 23.48
N GLN A 120 10.81 -1.88 24.03
CA GLN A 120 10.59 -3.30 23.81
C GLN A 120 10.31 -3.59 22.31
N ILE A 121 9.39 -2.84 21.69
CA ILE A 121 9.09 -2.99 20.26
C ILE A 121 10.35 -2.80 19.40
N LYS A 122 11.18 -1.79 19.72
CA LYS A 122 12.46 -1.57 19.02
C LYS A 122 13.42 -2.73 19.20
N ALA A 123 13.54 -3.26 20.42
CA ALA A 123 14.42 -4.39 20.70
C ALA A 123 13.97 -5.65 19.95
N GLU A 124 12.66 -5.91 19.90
CA GLU A 124 12.06 -7.01 19.12
C GLU A 124 12.33 -6.85 17.61
N GLN A 125 12.16 -5.64 17.07
CA GLN A 125 12.47 -5.34 15.67
C GLN A 125 13.97 -5.52 15.36
N GLN A 126 14.86 -5.06 16.23
CA GLN A 126 16.31 -5.24 16.07
C GLN A 126 16.73 -6.70 16.16
N ALA A 127 16.11 -7.48 17.05
CA ALA A 127 16.37 -8.91 17.16
C ALA A 127 15.91 -9.66 15.91
N ALA A 128 14.71 -9.36 15.39
CA ALA A 128 14.19 -9.94 14.16
C ALA A 128 15.06 -9.56 12.94
N GLU A 129 15.54 -8.31 12.88
CA GLU A 129 16.48 -7.88 11.84
C GLU A 129 17.81 -8.63 11.93
N ALA A 130 18.39 -8.76 13.13
CA ALA A 130 19.64 -9.50 13.32
C ALA A 130 19.50 -10.98 12.94
N GLU A 131 18.36 -11.60 13.26
CA GLU A 131 18.04 -12.97 12.85
C GLU A 131 17.95 -13.08 11.32
N LEU A 132 17.24 -12.16 10.67
CA LEU A 132 17.14 -12.09 9.21
C LEU A 132 18.52 -11.95 8.56
N GLN A 133 19.36 -11.03 9.03
CA GLN A 133 20.69 -10.82 8.47
C GLN A 133 21.59 -12.05 8.65
N ALA A 134 21.53 -12.71 9.81
CA ALA A 134 22.26 -13.96 10.04
C ALA A 134 21.80 -15.08 9.10
N TRP A 135 20.48 -15.20 8.86
CA TRP A 135 19.93 -16.17 7.93
C TRP A 135 20.30 -15.87 6.48
N LEU A 136 20.21 -14.59 6.05
CA LEU A 136 20.58 -14.14 4.70
C LEU A 136 22.06 -14.37 4.40
N ALA A 137 22.95 -14.16 5.38
CA ALA A 137 24.38 -14.40 5.23
C ALA A 137 24.72 -15.87 4.92
N ALA A 138 23.83 -16.81 5.26
CA ALA A 138 23.96 -18.22 4.92
C ALA A 138 23.39 -18.57 3.52
N GLN A 139 22.66 -17.66 2.89
CA GLN A 139 22.05 -17.88 1.58
C GLN A 139 23.04 -17.52 0.46
N GLN A 140 23.48 -18.54 -0.29
CA GLN A 140 24.31 -18.31 -1.47
C GLN A 140 23.48 -17.63 -2.57
N GLY A 141 24.06 -16.66 -3.29
CA GLY A 141 23.41 -16.04 -4.45
C GLY A 141 22.24 -15.13 -4.12
N VAL A 142 22.06 -14.72 -2.86
CA VAL A 142 20.96 -13.85 -2.44
C VAL A 142 21.51 -12.54 -1.89
N THR A 143 20.90 -11.43 -2.27
CA THR A 143 21.07 -10.11 -1.65
C THR A 143 19.69 -9.48 -1.44
N VAL A 144 19.46 -8.89 -0.28
CA VAL A 144 18.26 -8.10 0.01
C VAL A 144 18.72 -6.67 0.27
N ASP A 145 18.35 -5.75 -0.63
CA ASP A 145 18.79 -4.35 -0.58
C ASP A 145 17.87 -3.50 0.29
N ASP A 146 16.58 -3.78 0.26
CA ASP A 146 15.55 -3.06 1.00
C ASP A 146 14.43 -4.01 1.39
N HIS A 147 13.95 -3.90 2.63
CA HIS A 147 12.75 -4.57 3.08
C HIS A 147 12.03 -3.74 4.14
N GLY A 148 10.71 -3.88 4.19
CA GLY A 148 9.87 -3.25 5.20
C GLY A 148 8.64 -2.55 4.62
N GLY A 149 8.19 -1.52 5.32
CA GLY A 149 6.88 -0.90 5.08
C GLY A 149 5.79 -1.59 5.90
N LEU A 150 4.98 -0.79 6.60
CA LEU A 150 3.92 -1.30 7.48
C LEU A 150 2.74 -1.83 6.66
N VAL A 151 2.24 -1.02 5.72
CA VAL A 151 1.28 -1.39 4.66
C VAL A 151 1.43 -0.36 3.54
N PRO A 152 2.00 -0.69 2.37
CA PRO A 152 2.39 -2.02 1.91
C PRO A 152 3.71 -2.52 2.51
N GLU A 153 3.82 -3.82 2.74
CA GLU A 153 5.11 -4.51 2.94
C GLU A 153 5.79 -4.73 1.58
N GLN A 154 7.09 -4.45 1.51
CA GLN A 154 7.86 -4.41 0.28
C GLN A 154 9.25 -5.01 0.51
N TRP A 155 9.75 -5.74 -0.48
CA TRP A 155 11.10 -6.28 -0.47
C TRP A 155 11.72 -6.14 -1.86
N SER A 156 13.01 -5.85 -1.93
CA SER A 156 13.78 -5.86 -3.17
C SER A 156 15.20 -6.34 -2.96
N GLY A 157 15.77 -6.88 -4.02
CA GLY A 157 17.15 -7.37 -4.00
C GLY A 157 17.45 -8.20 -5.25
N ASP A 158 18.39 -9.13 -5.11
CA ASP A 158 18.82 -10.05 -6.16
C ASP A 158 18.79 -11.50 -5.66
N VAL A 159 18.31 -12.42 -6.49
CA VAL A 159 18.38 -13.87 -6.25
C VAL A 159 18.93 -14.55 -7.50
N ASP A 160 20.07 -15.21 -7.32
CA ASP A 160 20.79 -15.98 -8.33
C ASP A 160 21.06 -15.19 -9.63
N GLY A 161 21.30 -13.87 -9.51
CA GLY A 161 21.57 -12.95 -10.63
C GLY A 161 20.34 -12.28 -11.24
N HIS A 162 19.17 -12.44 -10.60
CA HIS A 162 17.90 -11.85 -11.01
C HIS A 162 17.41 -10.86 -9.97
N SER A 163 17.25 -9.59 -10.38
CA SER A 163 16.66 -8.57 -9.52
C SER A 163 15.18 -8.85 -9.27
N PHE A 164 14.70 -8.65 -8.05
CA PHE A 164 13.30 -8.89 -7.69
C PHE A 164 12.67 -7.72 -6.96
N TYR A 165 11.35 -7.62 -7.09
CA TYR A 165 10.52 -6.73 -6.28
C TYR A 165 9.28 -7.49 -5.80
N PHE A 166 9.12 -7.58 -4.48
CA PHE A 166 7.95 -8.12 -3.82
C PHE A 166 7.14 -6.99 -3.21
N ARG A 167 5.82 -7.08 -3.31
CA ARG A 167 4.91 -6.14 -2.67
C ARG A 167 3.64 -6.82 -2.20
N GLU A 168 3.38 -6.75 -0.90
CA GLU A 168 2.08 -7.04 -0.30
C GLU A 168 1.31 -5.74 -0.10
N ARG A 169 0.02 -5.75 -0.47
CA ARG A 169 -0.91 -4.70 -0.11
C ARG A 169 -2.31 -5.26 0.02
N HIS A 170 -2.96 -4.98 1.14
CA HIS A 170 -4.36 -5.35 1.40
C HIS A 170 -4.59 -6.86 1.39
N GLY A 171 -3.63 -7.64 1.86
CA GLY A 171 -3.71 -9.10 1.91
C GLY A 171 -3.39 -9.80 0.59
N GLU A 172 -3.07 -9.04 -0.46
CA GLU A 172 -2.65 -9.55 -1.77
C GLU A 172 -1.18 -9.21 -2.01
N TRP A 173 -0.44 -10.14 -2.61
CA TRP A 173 0.97 -9.93 -2.95
C TRP A 173 1.26 -10.23 -4.42
N ARG A 174 2.30 -9.57 -4.93
CA ARG A 174 2.90 -9.81 -6.24
C ARG A 174 4.42 -9.89 -6.11
N LEU A 175 5.03 -10.71 -6.95
CA LEU A 175 6.47 -10.85 -7.07
C LEU A 175 6.89 -10.66 -8.52
N GLU A 176 7.75 -9.68 -8.73
CA GLU A 176 8.35 -9.34 -10.02
C GLU A 176 9.82 -9.75 -10.04
N LEU A 177 10.28 -10.17 -11.22
CA LEU A 177 11.66 -10.56 -11.48
C LEU A 177 12.20 -9.79 -12.70
N ASP A 178 13.52 -9.63 -12.78
CA ASP A 178 14.23 -8.95 -13.87
C ASP A 178 13.76 -7.51 -14.06
N LEU A 179 13.84 -6.73 -12.96
CA LEU A 179 13.46 -5.34 -12.92
C LEU A 179 14.25 -4.52 -13.94
N ARG A 180 13.52 -3.73 -14.73
CA ARG A 180 14.09 -2.88 -15.78
C ARG A 180 13.43 -1.49 -15.77
N PRO A 181 14.16 -0.43 -16.13
CA PRO A 181 13.61 0.91 -16.25
C PRO A 181 12.41 0.92 -17.21
N SER A 182 11.28 1.45 -16.74
CA SER A 182 10.03 1.41 -17.52
C SER A 182 9.82 2.62 -18.43
N GLY A 183 10.70 3.62 -18.39
CA GLY A 183 10.51 4.92 -19.02
C GLY A 183 9.40 5.77 -18.38
N ARG A 184 8.78 5.29 -17.29
CA ARG A 184 7.73 6.01 -16.54
C ARG A 184 8.34 6.59 -15.29
N PHE A 185 8.06 7.87 -15.04
CA PHE A 185 8.57 8.59 -13.89
C PHE A 185 7.44 8.90 -12.90
N VAL A 186 7.75 8.77 -11.61
CA VAL A 186 6.87 9.21 -10.52
C VAL A 186 7.55 10.30 -9.72
N ARG A 187 6.76 11.30 -9.29
CA ARG A 187 7.23 12.30 -8.33
C ARG A 187 7.18 11.70 -6.93
N THR A 188 8.35 11.50 -6.35
CA THR A 188 8.52 11.02 -4.98
C THR A 188 8.81 12.20 -4.07
N LEU A 189 8.23 12.19 -2.86
CA LEU A 189 8.51 13.18 -1.83
C LEU A 189 10.00 13.12 -1.46
N ALA A 190 10.73 14.20 -1.71
CA ALA A 190 12.15 14.34 -1.37
C ALA A 190 12.36 14.90 0.05
N GLY A 191 11.28 15.30 0.71
CA GLY A 191 11.29 15.95 2.01
C GLY A 191 10.69 17.36 1.95
N THR A 192 11.06 18.17 2.92
CA THR A 192 10.57 19.54 3.07
C THR A 192 11.76 20.46 3.29
N ASP A 193 11.81 21.60 2.61
CA ASP A 193 12.89 22.57 2.77
C ASP A 193 12.81 23.35 4.10
N SER A 194 13.81 24.21 4.34
CA SER A 194 13.90 25.07 5.53
C SER A 194 12.73 26.05 5.68
N HIS A 195 11.89 26.22 4.66
CA HIS A 195 10.69 27.05 4.68
C HIS A 195 9.40 26.24 4.77
N GLY A 196 9.47 24.93 4.95
CA GLY A 196 8.28 24.09 5.04
C GLY A 196 7.69 23.75 3.66
N VAL A 197 8.40 24.00 2.56
CA VAL A 197 7.93 23.67 1.21
C VAL A 197 8.31 22.25 0.86
N THR A 198 7.31 21.45 0.51
CA THR A 198 7.46 20.07 0.07
C THR A 198 8.25 19.99 -1.23
N GLN A 199 9.40 19.31 -1.20
CA GLN A 199 10.23 19.06 -2.36
C GLN A 199 9.91 17.68 -2.94
N TYR A 200 10.01 17.56 -4.25
CA TYR A 200 9.79 16.32 -4.97
C TYR A 200 10.93 16.09 -5.94
N HIS A 201 11.32 14.84 -6.11
CA HIS A 201 12.20 14.42 -7.20
C HIS A 201 11.47 13.44 -8.10
N GLU A 202 11.86 13.39 -9.37
CA GLU A 202 11.39 12.35 -10.27
C GLU A 202 12.25 11.11 -10.10
N ARG A 203 11.60 9.97 -9.90
CA ARG A 203 12.23 8.65 -9.87
C ARG A 203 11.62 7.83 -11.00
N GLU A 204 12.47 7.24 -11.82
CA GLU A 204 12.02 6.27 -12.81
C GLU A 204 11.51 5.01 -12.11
N LEU A 205 10.36 4.50 -12.55
CA LEU A 205 9.81 3.25 -12.09
C LEU A 205 10.52 2.09 -12.77
N GLU A 206 10.97 1.14 -11.98
CA GLU A 206 11.42 -0.17 -12.46
C GLU A 206 10.25 -1.14 -12.43
N VAL A 207 10.18 -2.00 -13.44
CA VAL A 207 9.13 -3.01 -13.58
C VAL A 207 9.77 -4.31 -14.05
N GLY A 208 9.38 -5.41 -13.43
CA GLY A 208 9.80 -6.75 -13.83
C GLY A 208 8.66 -7.56 -14.45
N ASP A 209 8.99 -8.78 -14.80
CA ASP A 209 8.02 -9.80 -15.21
C ASP A 209 7.38 -10.39 -13.94
N VAL A 210 6.04 -10.40 -13.87
CA VAL A 210 5.33 -10.97 -12.71
C VAL A 210 5.44 -12.49 -12.76
N ILE A 211 6.21 -13.06 -11.83
CA ILE A 211 6.44 -14.51 -11.78
C ILE A 211 5.47 -15.25 -10.87
N ALA A 212 4.89 -14.54 -9.89
CA ALA A 212 3.92 -15.08 -8.94
C ALA A 212 3.05 -13.98 -8.32
N SER A 213 1.84 -14.36 -7.90
CA SER A 213 0.93 -13.52 -7.11
C SER A 213 0.01 -14.41 -6.29
N GLY A 214 -0.54 -13.88 -5.20
CA GLY A 214 -1.43 -14.63 -4.31
C GLY A 214 -1.91 -13.79 -3.14
N THR A 215 -2.46 -14.46 -2.13
CA THR A 215 -2.89 -13.84 -0.86
C THR A 215 -1.96 -14.22 0.28
N ILE A 216 -2.03 -13.48 1.38
CA ILE A 216 -1.26 -13.77 2.60
C ILE A 216 -1.69 -15.06 3.31
N ASP A 217 -2.82 -15.65 2.89
CA ASP A 217 -3.36 -16.92 3.44
C ASP A 217 -2.64 -18.16 2.88
N VAL A 218 -1.69 -18.00 1.96
CA VAL A 218 -0.95 -19.13 1.39
C VAL A 218 -0.06 -19.79 2.44
N GLU A 219 -0.01 -21.13 2.39
CA GLU A 219 0.90 -21.88 3.25
C GLU A 219 2.34 -21.40 3.01
N ARG A 220 3.11 -21.27 4.11
CA ARG A 220 4.49 -20.73 4.12
C ARG A 220 4.64 -19.24 3.88
N TYR A 221 3.57 -18.46 3.77
CA TYR A 221 3.70 -16.99 3.67
C TYR A 221 4.52 -16.39 4.83
N GLY A 222 4.37 -16.97 6.03
CA GLY A 222 5.19 -16.63 7.19
C GLY A 222 4.73 -15.36 7.92
N THR A 223 5.10 -15.27 9.19
CA THR A 223 4.80 -14.13 10.07
C THR A 223 6.06 -13.42 10.57
N THR A 224 7.25 -13.96 10.30
CA THR A 224 8.53 -13.36 10.64
C THR A 224 9.27 -12.91 9.37
N PRO A 225 10.19 -11.94 9.46
CA PRO A 225 11.00 -11.52 8.31
C PRO A 225 11.78 -12.67 7.67
N VAL A 226 12.31 -13.59 8.48
CA VAL A 226 13.02 -14.79 7.98
C VAL A 226 12.10 -15.67 7.13
N GLN A 227 10.91 -16.01 7.65
CA GLN A 227 9.95 -16.84 6.92
C GLN A 227 9.49 -16.15 5.63
N ARG A 228 9.35 -14.82 5.67
CA ARG A 228 8.97 -14.04 4.49
C ARG A 228 10.07 -14.03 3.43
N ALA A 229 11.32 -13.83 3.84
CA ALA A 229 12.47 -13.90 2.95
C ALA A 229 12.59 -15.29 2.33
N GLU A 230 12.48 -16.36 3.13
CA GLU A 230 12.46 -17.74 2.67
C GLU A 230 11.37 -17.98 1.63
N PHE A 231 10.13 -17.55 1.91
CA PHE A 231 9.02 -17.64 0.97
C PHE A 231 9.31 -16.97 -0.38
N ILE A 232 9.85 -15.74 -0.36
CA ILE A 232 10.17 -14.99 -1.58
C ILE A 232 11.28 -15.70 -2.36
N ILE A 233 12.39 -16.04 -1.70
CA ILE A 233 13.56 -16.65 -2.32
C ILE A 233 13.22 -18.02 -2.90
N ASP A 234 12.48 -18.86 -2.17
CA ASP A 234 12.03 -20.16 -2.67
C ASP A 234 11.11 -20.01 -3.87
N THR A 235 10.19 -19.03 -3.86
CA THR A 235 9.31 -18.76 -4.99
C THR A 235 10.11 -18.40 -6.24
N ILE A 236 11.16 -17.58 -6.12
CA ILE A 236 12.05 -17.21 -7.22
C ILE A 236 12.82 -18.44 -7.71
N ARG A 237 13.47 -19.17 -6.81
CA ARG A 237 14.28 -20.34 -7.17
C ARG A 237 13.47 -21.44 -7.84
N ILE A 238 12.26 -21.72 -7.35
CA ILE A 238 11.34 -22.66 -7.98
C ILE A 238 10.97 -22.16 -9.39
N HIS A 239 10.71 -20.86 -9.56
CA HIS A 239 10.43 -20.29 -10.87
C HIS A 239 11.60 -20.49 -11.84
N LEU A 240 12.82 -20.11 -11.44
CA LEU A 240 14.04 -20.24 -12.25
C LEU A 240 14.37 -21.71 -12.58
N ALA A 241 14.21 -22.62 -11.62
CA ALA A 241 14.39 -24.05 -11.83
C ALA A 241 13.39 -24.59 -12.87
N ARG A 242 12.13 -24.13 -12.86
CA ARG A 242 11.12 -24.54 -13.85
C ARG A 242 11.42 -24.02 -15.25
N GLN A 243 11.94 -22.81 -15.38
CA GLN A 243 12.31 -22.25 -16.68
C GLN A 243 13.49 -22.98 -17.32
N SER A 244 14.45 -23.44 -16.53
CA SER A 244 15.66 -24.11 -17.02
C SER A 244 15.53 -25.64 -17.12
N CYS A 245 14.44 -26.23 -16.61
CA CYS A 245 14.30 -27.68 -16.55
C CYS A 245 14.03 -28.31 -17.94
N THR A 246 14.96 -29.17 -18.37
CA THR A 246 14.86 -29.95 -19.60
C THR A 246 14.26 -31.35 -19.37
N LEU A 247 14.08 -31.77 -18.11
CA LEU A 247 13.63 -33.12 -17.72
C LEU A 247 12.13 -33.35 -17.91
N HIS A 248 11.35 -32.36 -18.35
CA HIS A 248 9.90 -32.50 -18.52
C HIS A 248 9.50 -33.54 -19.58
N HIS A 249 10.41 -33.93 -20.48
CA HIS A 249 10.11 -34.77 -21.64
C HIS A 249 10.52 -36.25 -21.50
N ASP A 250 11.34 -36.61 -20.51
CA ASP A 250 11.93 -37.96 -20.43
C ASP A 250 11.91 -38.53 -19.01
N LEU A 251 10.70 -38.73 -18.46
CA LEU A 251 10.49 -39.39 -17.16
C LEU A 251 9.86 -40.77 -17.30
N SER A 252 9.78 -41.28 -18.54
CA SER A 252 9.15 -42.57 -18.86
C SER A 252 9.93 -43.75 -18.27
N SER A 253 11.25 -43.68 -18.31
CA SER A 253 12.17 -44.66 -17.73
C SER A 253 12.05 -44.72 -16.20
N ASP A 254 11.88 -43.57 -15.55
CA ASP A 254 11.76 -43.46 -14.09
C ASP A 254 10.40 -43.95 -13.59
N GLN A 255 9.32 -43.64 -14.30
CA GLN A 255 7.98 -44.19 -14.03
C GLN A 255 7.97 -45.72 -14.13
N ALA A 256 8.63 -46.27 -15.16
CA ALA A 256 8.72 -47.72 -15.34
C ALA A 256 9.50 -48.42 -14.21
N TRP A 257 10.52 -47.75 -13.65
CA TRP A 257 11.31 -48.29 -12.55
C TRP A 257 10.60 -48.19 -11.19
N LEU A 258 9.92 -47.07 -10.92
CA LEU A 258 9.24 -46.82 -9.64
C LEU A 258 7.84 -47.44 -9.56
N GLY A 259 7.24 -47.83 -10.69
CA GLY A 259 5.89 -48.40 -10.73
C GLY A 259 4.78 -47.43 -10.32
N ILE A 260 5.07 -46.13 -10.25
CA ILE A 260 4.13 -45.07 -9.90
C ILE A 260 4.10 -43.99 -10.98
N GLU A 261 2.91 -43.42 -11.20
CA GLU A 261 2.74 -42.28 -12.10
C GLU A 261 3.36 -41.03 -11.46
N ILE A 262 4.47 -40.56 -12.02
CA ILE A 262 5.11 -39.31 -11.63
C ILE A 262 4.29 -38.16 -12.21
N ARG A 263 3.55 -37.44 -11.36
CA ARG A 263 2.69 -36.29 -11.73
C ARG A 263 3.41 -34.93 -11.63
N TRP A 264 4.60 -34.92 -11.05
CA TRP A 264 5.40 -33.72 -10.81
C TRP A 264 6.85 -34.01 -11.16
N CYS A 265 7.51 -33.12 -11.88
CA CYS A 265 8.92 -33.25 -12.17
C CYS A 265 9.71 -33.22 -10.86
N PRO A 266 10.52 -34.24 -10.54
CA PRO A 266 11.28 -34.29 -9.29
C PRO A 266 12.38 -33.22 -9.21
N SER A 267 12.79 -32.66 -10.36
CA SER A 267 13.85 -31.65 -10.43
C SER A 267 13.35 -30.22 -10.22
N CYS A 268 12.14 -29.88 -10.67
CA CYS A 268 11.66 -28.48 -10.66
C CYS A 268 10.21 -28.32 -10.17
N GLY A 269 9.53 -29.42 -9.81
CA GLY A 269 8.15 -29.39 -9.33
C GLY A 269 7.14 -28.87 -10.36
N THR A 270 7.45 -28.90 -11.66
CA THR A 270 6.46 -28.66 -12.72
C THR A 270 5.47 -29.81 -12.74
N ARG A 271 4.16 -29.52 -12.78
CA ARG A 271 3.15 -30.56 -12.97
C ARG A 271 3.30 -31.14 -14.36
N LEU A 272 3.51 -32.45 -14.44
CA LEU A 272 3.57 -33.16 -15.71
C LEU A 272 2.14 -33.45 -16.14
N GLY A 273 1.76 -32.99 -17.34
CA GLY A 273 0.42 -33.19 -17.84
C GLY A 273 0.14 -34.67 -18.08
N THR A 274 -1.01 -35.15 -17.63
CA THR A 274 -1.68 -36.26 -18.32
C THR A 274 -2.16 -35.72 -19.65
N ARG A 275 -1.61 -36.23 -20.76
CA ARG A 275 -2.25 -36.09 -22.07
C ARG A 275 -3.66 -36.68 -22.03
#